data_AF-A0A150WVA4-F1
#
_entry.id   AF-A0A150WVA4-F1
#
_cell.length_a   1.000
_cell.length_b   1.000
_cell.length_c   1.000
_cell.angle_alpha   90.00
_cell.angle_beta   90.00
_cell.angle_gamma   90.00
#
_symmetry.space_group_name_H-M   'P 1'
#
loop_
_entity.id
_entity.type
_entity.pdbx_description
1 polymer ?
#
loop_
_entity_poly.entity_id
_entity_poly.type
_entity_poly.pdbx_seq_one_letter_code
_entity_poly.pdbx_strand_id
1 'polypeptide(L)'
;MLKSVSSLLMILLVGSTSFAQNTEYWDADKLQDNKECLLKVVRNRMKSTKTGTVNLKIESQTELVVFQDAMEKWWGLRPDFFLNVYDGNTNTIYLMNKRASYKHPRTPVDSLVHELTHYVQVIDQGGGSGDGDLLEGEAVQVQSWFRETRGHLIQNDRYEGPCE
;
A
#
# COMPACT_ATOMS: atom_id res chain seq x y z
N MET A 1 55.55 47.79 17.09
CA MET A 1 54.78 47.23 15.97
C MET A 1 54.11 45.94 16.45
N LEU A 2 52.85 46.01 16.91
CA LEU A 2 52.07 44.83 17.31
C LEU A 2 51.40 44.23 16.07
N LYS A 3 51.57 42.91 15.86
CA LYS A 3 50.93 42.17 14.77
C LYS A 3 49.54 41.69 15.20
N SER A 4 48.57 42.00 14.35
CA SER A 4 47.15 41.67 14.43
C SER A 4 46.89 40.16 14.46
N VAL A 5 45.97 39.72 15.35
CA VAL A 5 45.40 38.37 15.36
C VAL A 5 44.10 38.45 14.56
N SER A 6 44.05 37.84 13.37
CA SER A 6 42.80 37.64 12.63
C SER A 6 42.21 36.28 13.00
N SER A 7 41.14 36.30 13.79
CA SER A 7 40.27 35.14 14.01
C SER A 7 39.42 34.90 12.77
N LEU A 8 39.64 33.76 12.10
CA LEU A 8 38.82 33.28 11.00
C LEU A 8 37.61 32.54 11.59
N LEU A 9 36.43 33.16 11.51
CA LEU A 9 35.16 32.53 11.88
C LEU A 9 34.68 31.68 10.69
N MET A 10 34.83 30.36 10.77
CA MET A 10 34.26 29.42 9.80
C MET A 10 32.79 29.15 10.16
N ILE A 11 31.86 29.75 9.41
CA ILE A 11 30.44 29.42 9.47
C ILE A 11 30.23 28.12 8.69
N LEU A 12 30.00 27.01 9.40
CA LEU A 12 29.51 25.77 8.83
C LEU A 12 28.03 25.96 8.42
N LEU A 13 27.81 26.21 7.13
CA LEU A 13 26.49 26.12 6.52
C LEU A 13 26.10 24.64 6.47
N VAL A 14 25.31 24.18 7.44
CA VAL A 14 24.60 22.90 7.36
C VAL A 14 23.55 23.05 6.27
N GLY A 15 23.85 22.53 5.07
CA GLY A 15 22.91 22.51 3.96
C GLY A 15 21.70 21.66 4.33
N SER A 16 20.54 22.29 4.36
CA SER A 16 19.25 21.61 4.47
C SER A 16 19.07 20.72 3.24
N THR A 17 19.22 19.41 3.38
CA THR A 17 18.83 18.47 2.33
C THR A 17 17.31 18.43 2.30
N SER A 18 16.71 19.27 1.45
CA SER A 18 15.31 19.11 1.07
C SER A 18 15.19 17.79 0.32
N PHE A 19 14.65 16.76 0.97
CA PHE A 19 14.25 15.53 0.30
C PHE A 19 13.17 15.91 -0.72
N ALA A 20 13.52 15.87 -2.01
CA ALA A 20 12.54 16.01 -3.08
C ALA A 20 11.57 14.83 -2.95
N GLN A 21 10.32 15.12 -2.58
CA GLN A 21 9.29 14.08 -2.56
C GLN A 21 9.15 13.53 -3.98
N ASN A 22 9.25 12.20 -4.12
CA ASN A 22 9.02 11.54 -5.40
C ASN A 22 7.54 11.71 -5.75
N THR A 23 7.25 12.52 -6.76
CA THR A 23 5.87 12.80 -7.21
C THR A 23 5.33 11.71 -8.12
N GLU A 24 6.15 10.76 -8.59
CA GLU A 24 5.71 9.67 -9.47
C GLU A 24 4.90 8.61 -8.72
N TYR A 25 5.25 8.36 -7.45
CA TYR A 25 4.64 7.32 -6.63
C TYR A 25 3.92 7.93 -5.41
N TRP A 26 2.93 7.20 -4.90
CA TRP A 26 2.46 7.40 -3.53
C TRP A 26 3.53 6.91 -2.55
N ASP A 27 3.62 7.56 -1.40
CA ASP A 27 4.55 7.19 -0.34
C ASP A 27 4.34 5.74 0.14
N ALA A 28 5.31 4.87 -0.15
CA ALA A 28 5.22 3.45 0.16
C ALA A 28 5.25 3.17 1.67
N ASP A 29 6.02 3.94 2.45
CA ASP A 29 6.14 3.72 3.89
C ASP A 29 4.82 4.04 4.58
N LYS A 30 4.11 5.09 4.13
CA LYS A 30 2.75 5.40 4.63
C LYS A 30 1.74 4.31 4.29
N LEU A 31 1.80 3.73 3.09
CA LEU A 31 0.94 2.61 2.72
C LEU A 31 1.24 1.38 3.58
N GLN A 32 2.52 1.10 3.84
CA GLN A 32 2.97 0.02 4.71
C GLN A 32 2.45 0.19 6.15
N ASP A 33 2.61 1.38 6.72
CA ASP A 33 2.16 1.71 8.08
C ASP A 33 0.62 1.60 8.22
N ASN A 34 -0.13 1.97 7.19
CA ASN A 34 -1.60 1.93 7.23
C ASN A 34 -2.18 0.52 7.09
N LYS A 35 -1.42 -0.45 6.58
CA LYS A 35 -1.91 -1.80 6.24
C LYS A 35 -2.66 -2.45 7.40
N GLU A 36 -2.12 -2.43 8.61
CA GLU A 36 -2.78 -3.03 9.79
C GLU A 36 -4.04 -2.27 10.22
N CYS A 37 -4.03 -0.95 10.08
CA CYS A 37 -5.19 -0.13 10.37
C CYS A 37 -6.34 -0.43 9.40
N LEU A 38 -6.04 -0.44 8.10
CA LEU A 38 -7.00 -0.72 7.05
C LEU A 38 -7.52 -2.16 7.12
N LEU A 39 -6.68 -3.13 7.50
CA LEU A 39 -7.12 -4.51 7.70
C LEU A 39 -8.18 -4.62 8.79
N LYS A 40 -8.06 -3.86 9.88
CA LYS A 40 -9.11 -3.81 10.92
C LYS A 40 -10.40 -3.21 10.38
N VAL A 41 -10.32 -2.12 9.61
CA VAL A 41 -11.48 -1.51 8.94
C VAL A 41 -12.20 -2.53 8.04
N VAL A 42 -11.44 -3.28 7.23
CA VAL A 42 -11.99 -4.31 6.34
C VAL A 42 -12.62 -5.45 7.16
N ARG A 43 -11.93 -5.97 8.18
CA ARG A 43 -12.46 -7.03 9.04
C ARG A 43 -13.75 -6.62 9.74
N ASN A 44 -13.82 -5.40 10.26
CA ASN A 44 -15.01 -4.91 10.95
C ASN A 44 -16.17 -4.72 9.95
N ARG A 45 -15.89 -4.24 8.74
CA ARG A 45 -16.88 -4.22 7.64
C ARG A 45 -17.39 -5.62 7.30
N MET A 46 -16.50 -6.60 7.24
CA MET A 46 -16.78 -7.98 6.87
C MET A 46 -17.18 -8.88 8.05
N LYS A 47 -17.31 -8.30 9.25
CA LYS A 47 -17.64 -9.01 10.51
C LYS A 47 -16.71 -10.19 10.82
N SER A 48 -15.43 -10.09 10.45
CA SER A 48 -14.40 -11.05 10.81
C SER A 48 -13.81 -10.74 12.19
N THR A 49 -13.60 -11.78 13.01
CA THR A 49 -13.02 -11.67 14.37
C THR A 49 -11.59 -12.23 14.46
N LYS A 50 -11.00 -12.62 13.33
CA LYS A 50 -9.65 -13.20 13.28
C LYS A 50 -8.56 -12.14 13.42
N THR A 51 -7.35 -12.57 13.80
CA THR A 51 -6.24 -11.68 14.20
C THR A 51 -4.96 -11.85 13.37
N GLY A 52 -5.02 -12.52 12.22
CA GLY A 52 -3.86 -12.69 11.35
C GLY A 52 -3.40 -11.39 10.69
N THR A 53 -2.17 -11.38 10.17
CA THR A 53 -1.64 -10.30 9.32
C THR A 53 -1.35 -10.82 7.91
N VAL A 54 -1.11 -9.90 6.99
CA VAL A 54 -0.73 -10.14 5.59
C VAL A 54 0.57 -9.41 5.28
N ASN A 55 1.44 -9.97 4.45
CA ASN A 55 2.61 -9.23 3.97
C ASN A 55 2.19 -8.21 2.91
N LEU A 56 2.94 -7.12 2.79
CA LEU A 56 2.72 -6.12 1.75
C LEU A 56 4.04 -5.83 1.04
N LYS A 57 4.03 -5.91 -0.29
CA LYS A 57 5.12 -5.56 -1.19
C LYS A 57 4.64 -4.48 -2.12
N ILE A 58 5.31 -3.33 -2.11
CA ILE A 58 4.91 -2.14 -2.86
C ILE A 58 5.82 -1.98 -4.07
N GLU A 59 5.24 -1.66 -5.23
CA GLU A 59 5.92 -1.52 -6.53
C GLU A 59 7.19 -0.66 -6.43
N SER A 60 7.12 0.54 -5.86
CA SER A 60 8.28 1.44 -5.79
C SER A 60 9.43 0.96 -4.89
N GLN A 61 9.25 -0.12 -4.14
CA GLN A 61 10.23 -0.71 -3.23
C GLN A 61 10.52 -2.19 -3.55
N THR A 62 9.92 -2.73 -4.61
CA THR A 62 10.02 -4.15 -4.95
C THR A 62 10.46 -4.30 -6.41
N GLU A 63 11.58 -4.98 -6.62
CA GLU A 63 12.05 -5.30 -7.97
C GLU A 63 10.99 -6.09 -8.74
N LEU A 64 10.73 -5.72 -10.00
CA LEU A 64 9.70 -6.34 -10.85
C LEU A 64 9.88 -7.87 -10.96
N VAL A 65 11.12 -8.35 -11.01
CA VAL A 65 11.42 -9.79 -11.07
C VAL A 65 10.85 -10.55 -9.86
N VAL A 66 10.83 -9.94 -8.67
CA VAL A 66 10.27 -10.58 -7.46
C VAL A 66 8.76 -10.76 -7.59
N PHE A 67 8.06 -9.76 -8.14
CA PHE A 67 6.62 -9.87 -8.44
C PHE A 67 6.36 -10.89 -9.54
N GLN A 68 7.12 -10.83 -10.64
CA GLN A 68 6.99 -11.74 -11.76
C GLN A 68 7.16 -13.20 -11.35
N ASP A 69 8.18 -13.52 -10.55
CA ASP A 69 8.43 -14.88 -10.09
C ASP A 69 7.28 -15.40 -9.20
N ALA A 70 6.66 -14.51 -8.42
CA ALA A 70 5.47 -14.86 -7.63
C ALA A 70 4.24 -15.13 -8.52
N MET A 71 3.98 -14.26 -9.50
CA MET A 71 2.85 -14.40 -10.43
C MET A 71 3.01 -15.62 -11.34
N GLU A 72 4.23 -15.92 -11.79
CA GLU A 72 4.49 -17.08 -12.63
C GLU A 72 4.24 -18.37 -11.86
N LYS A 73 4.66 -18.41 -10.59
CA LYS A 73 4.41 -19.55 -9.72
C LYS A 73 2.92 -19.74 -9.39
N TRP A 74 2.17 -18.66 -9.21
CA TRP A 74 0.77 -18.72 -8.78
C TRP A 74 -0.23 -18.85 -9.93
N TRP A 75 -0.07 -18.00 -10.96
CA TRP A 75 -0.99 -17.89 -12.09
C TRP A 75 -0.44 -18.48 -13.39
N GLY A 76 0.84 -18.86 -13.44
CA GLY A 76 1.48 -19.25 -14.70
C GLY A 76 1.65 -18.08 -15.67
N LEU A 77 1.59 -16.84 -15.16
CA LEU A 77 1.69 -15.61 -15.93
C LEU A 77 2.90 -14.80 -15.49
N ARG A 78 3.52 -14.08 -16.42
CA ARG A 78 4.67 -13.21 -16.14
C ARG A 78 4.38 -11.78 -16.63
N PRO A 79 3.66 -10.96 -15.85
CA PRO A 79 3.30 -9.61 -16.28
C PRO A 79 4.52 -8.70 -16.39
N ASP A 80 4.51 -7.80 -17.37
CA ASP A 80 5.61 -6.83 -17.60
C ASP A 80 5.53 -5.60 -16.68
N PHE A 81 4.52 -5.54 -15.81
CA PHE A 81 4.27 -4.45 -14.88
C PHE A 81 3.56 -4.96 -13.61
N PHE A 82 3.60 -4.18 -12.53
CA PHE A 82 2.92 -4.52 -11.27
C PHE A 82 1.40 -4.50 -11.42
N LEU A 83 0.75 -5.51 -10.82
CA LEU A 83 -0.68 -5.55 -10.61
C LEU A 83 -0.97 -5.49 -9.11
N ASN A 84 -2.15 -5.01 -8.74
CA ASN A 84 -2.66 -5.18 -7.38
C ASN A 84 -3.17 -6.61 -7.24
N VAL A 85 -2.59 -7.39 -6.34
CA VAL A 85 -2.91 -8.82 -6.18
C VAL A 85 -2.66 -9.27 -4.75
N TYR A 86 -3.63 -9.97 -4.16
CA TYR A 86 -3.41 -10.86 -3.03
C TYR A 86 -3.02 -12.28 -3.48
N ASP A 87 -1.81 -12.72 -3.12
CA ASP A 87 -1.33 -14.08 -3.29
C ASP A 87 -1.62 -14.90 -2.01
N GLY A 88 -2.65 -15.75 -2.07
CA GLY A 88 -3.06 -16.63 -0.99
C GLY A 88 -2.05 -17.72 -0.63
N ASN A 89 -1.13 -18.10 -1.52
CA ASN A 89 -0.11 -19.10 -1.22
C ASN A 89 0.98 -18.55 -0.29
N THR A 90 1.39 -17.31 -0.53
CA THR A 90 2.46 -16.66 0.23
C THR A 90 1.94 -15.69 1.28
N ASN A 91 0.61 -15.53 1.35
CA ASN A 91 -0.06 -14.56 2.20
C ASN A 91 0.51 -13.15 2.03
N THR A 92 0.64 -12.71 0.77
CA THR A 92 1.30 -11.46 0.39
C THR A 92 0.43 -10.66 -0.56
N ILE A 93 0.26 -9.37 -0.25
CA ILE A 93 -0.30 -8.39 -1.18
C ILE A 93 0.85 -7.75 -1.95
N TYR A 94 0.71 -7.71 -3.27
CA TYR A 94 1.50 -6.88 -4.15
C TYR A 94 0.66 -5.67 -4.53
N LEU A 95 1.20 -4.46 -4.33
CA LEU A 95 0.47 -3.21 -4.51
C LEU A 95 1.24 -2.27 -5.44
N MET A 96 0.58 -1.87 -6.52
CA MET A 96 1.04 -0.80 -7.40
C MET A 96 0.80 0.55 -6.71
N ASN A 97 1.82 1.39 -6.60
CA ASN A 97 1.72 2.71 -5.98
C ASN A 97 2.07 3.86 -6.93
N LYS A 98 2.28 3.59 -8.21
CA LYS A 98 2.47 4.62 -9.24
C LYS A 98 1.23 5.50 -9.40
N ARG A 99 1.37 6.82 -9.24
CA ARG A 99 0.23 7.78 -9.30
C ARG A 99 -0.54 7.71 -10.61
N ALA A 100 0.18 7.64 -11.73
CA ALA A 100 -0.41 7.65 -13.06
C ALA A 100 -1.34 6.46 -13.34
N SER A 101 -1.19 5.37 -12.59
CA SER A 101 -2.03 4.18 -12.72
C SER A 101 -3.42 4.34 -12.11
N TYR A 102 -3.63 5.40 -11.32
CA TYR A 102 -4.89 5.67 -10.62
C TYR A 102 -5.60 6.88 -11.22
N LYS A 103 -6.88 6.70 -11.55
CA LYS A 103 -7.77 7.78 -11.96
C LYS A 103 -8.62 8.22 -10.77
N HIS A 104 -8.55 9.49 -10.41
CA HIS A 104 -9.37 10.07 -9.35
C HIS A 104 -10.86 9.71 -9.56
N PRO A 105 -11.59 9.25 -8.52
CA PRO A 105 -11.22 9.27 -7.10
C PRO A 105 -10.44 8.05 -6.57
N ARG A 106 -10.04 7.09 -7.42
CA ARG A 106 -9.32 5.90 -6.95
C ARG A 106 -7.88 6.24 -6.54
N THR A 107 -7.40 5.55 -5.51
CA THR A 107 -6.06 5.69 -4.93
C THR A 107 -5.46 4.31 -4.64
N PRO A 108 -4.13 4.21 -4.39
CA PRO A 108 -3.54 2.97 -3.90
C PRO A 108 -4.13 2.47 -2.58
N VAL A 109 -4.66 3.37 -1.73
CA VAL A 109 -5.36 2.97 -0.51
C VAL A 109 -6.64 2.20 -0.84
N ASP A 110 -7.41 2.63 -1.86
CA ASP A 110 -8.57 1.88 -2.34
C ASP A 110 -8.17 0.48 -2.81
N SER A 111 -7.09 0.37 -3.58
CA SER A 111 -6.61 -0.93 -4.06
C SER A 111 -6.10 -1.80 -2.92
N LEU A 112 -5.42 -1.23 -1.92
CA LEU A 112 -5.02 -1.97 -0.74
C LEU A 112 -6.24 -2.50 0.03
N VAL A 113 -7.30 -1.71 0.17
CA VAL A 113 -8.56 -2.17 0.77
C VAL A 113 -9.18 -3.33 -0.01
N HIS A 114 -9.15 -3.30 -1.35
CA HIS A 114 -9.61 -4.40 -2.21
C HIS A 114 -8.84 -5.68 -1.94
N GLU A 115 -7.50 -5.63 -1.98
CA GLU A 115 -6.67 -6.82 -1.74
C GLU A 115 -6.77 -7.34 -0.29
N LEU A 116 -6.95 -6.44 0.68
CA LEU A 116 -7.21 -6.84 2.08
C LEU A 116 -8.55 -7.56 2.23
N THR A 117 -9.56 -7.25 1.41
CA THR A 117 -10.80 -8.02 1.37
C THR A 117 -10.53 -9.44 0.90
N HIS A 118 -9.74 -9.64 -0.16
CA HIS A 118 -9.36 -11.00 -0.58
C HIS A 118 -8.63 -11.78 0.50
N TYR A 119 -7.73 -11.13 1.24
CA TYR A 119 -7.09 -11.73 2.41
C TYR A 119 -8.13 -12.21 3.45
N VAL A 120 -9.10 -11.37 3.82
CA VAL A 120 -10.15 -11.76 4.78
C VAL A 120 -11.03 -12.90 4.22
N GLN A 121 -11.40 -12.85 2.94
CA GLN A 121 -12.19 -13.90 2.30
C GLN A 121 -11.47 -15.26 2.36
N VAL A 122 -10.20 -15.31 1.96
CA VAL A 122 -9.44 -16.56 1.88
C VAL A 122 -9.05 -17.06 3.28
N ILE A 123 -8.46 -16.19 4.11
CA ILE A 123 -7.85 -16.60 5.38
C ILE A 123 -8.84 -16.65 6.53
N ASP A 124 -9.75 -15.68 6.62
CA ASP A 124 -10.67 -15.61 7.74
C ASP A 124 -11.97 -16.39 7.49
N GLN A 125 -12.42 -16.47 6.23
CA GLN A 125 -13.70 -17.06 5.84
C GLN A 125 -13.59 -18.37 5.04
N GLY A 126 -12.38 -18.75 4.62
CA GLY A 126 -12.12 -20.01 3.92
C GLY A 126 -12.61 -20.03 2.46
N GLY A 127 -12.74 -18.87 1.82
CA GLY A 127 -13.09 -18.76 0.41
C GLY A 127 -12.08 -19.48 -0.49
N GLY A 128 -12.58 -20.23 -1.48
CA GLY A 128 -11.76 -21.02 -2.40
C GLY A 128 -11.67 -20.40 -3.79
N SER A 129 -10.73 -20.91 -4.60
CA SER A 129 -10.49 -20.43 -5.98
C SER A 129 -11.68 -20.59 -6.94
N GLY A 130 -12.70 -21.39 -6.58
CA GLY A 130 -13.91 -21.60 -7.36
C GLY A 130 -14.94 -20.46 -7.25
N ASP A 131 -14.74 -19.53 -6.31
CA ASP A 131 -15.70 -18.46 -5.99
C ASP A 131 -15.30 -17.10 -6.62
N GLY A 132 -14.36 -17.09 -7.57
CA GLY A 132 -13.68 -15.89 -8.08
C GLY A 132 -14.59 -14.68 -8.34
N ASP A 133 -15.65 -14.85 -9.14
CA ASP A 133 -16.56 -13.74 -9.48
C ASP A 133 -17.32 -13.18 -8.26
N LEU A 134 -17.67 -14.04 -7.29
CA LEU A 134 -18.33 -13.62 -6.06
C LEU A 134 -17.35 -12.87 -5.15
N LEU A 135 -16.13 -13.39 -5.01
CA LEU A 135 -15.08 -12.79 -4.20
C LEU A 135 -14.67 -11.41 -4.71
N GLU A 136 -14.45 -11.28 -6.03
CA GLU A 136 -14.19 -10.01 -6.70
C GLU A 136 -15.37 -9.03 -6.55
N GLY A 137 -16.59 -9.52 -6.72
CA GLY A 137 -17.80 -8.70 -6.54
C GLY A 137 -17.93 -8.10 -5.15
N GLU A 138 -17.61 -8.86 -4.09
CA GLU A 138 -17.59 -8.36 -2.72
C GLU A 138 -16.40 -7.42 -2.46
N ALA A 139 -15.20 -7.73 -2.98
CA ALA A 139 -14.03 -6.87 -2.86
C ALA A 139 -14.28 -5.47 -3.47
N VAL A 140 -14.91 -5.41 -4.65
CA VAL A 140 -15.33 -4.16 -5.28
C VAL A 140 -16.36 -3.41 -4.42
N GLN A 141 -17.30 -4.11 -3.79
CA GLN A 141 -18.29 -3.50 -2.91
C GLN A 141 -17.64 -2.91 -1.65
N VAL A 142 -16.72 -3.63 -1.01
CA VAL A 142 -15.99 -3.15 0.17
C VAL A 142 -15.10 -1.96 -0.19
N GLN A 143 -14.37 -2.03 -1.30
CA GLN A 143 -13.57 -0.91 -1.79
C GLN A 143 -14.44 0.33 -2.07
N SER A 144 -15.59 0.15 -2.72
CA SER A 144 -16.48 1.26 -3.05
C SER A 144 -17.10 1.90 -1.81
N TRP A 145 -17.56 1.07 -0.86
CA TRP A 145 -18.01 1.54 0.45
C TRP A 145 -16.93 2.33 1.19
N PHE A 146 -15.70 1.82 1.23
CA PHE A 146 -14.58 2.49 1.89
C PHE A 146 -14.32 3.86 1.27
N ARG A 147 -14.27 3.93 -0.07
CA ARG A 147 -14.06 5.19 -0.78
C ARG A 147 -15.13 6.23 -0.45
N GLU A 148 -16.40 5.83 -0.50
CA GLU A 148 -17.55 6.71 -0.27
C GLU A 148 -17.63 7.21 1.17
N THR A 149 -17.33 6.35 2.14
CA THR A 149 -17.54 6.66 3.57
C THR A 149 -16.29 7.14 4.28
N ARG A 150 -15.09 6.79 3.79
CA ARG A 150 -13.81 7.00 4.45
C ARG A 150 -12.73 7.60 3.55
N GLY A 151 -12.94 7.65 2.23
CA GLY A 151 -11.94 8.19 1.28
C GLY A 151 -11.54 9.64 1.56
N HIS A 152 -12.43 10.45 2.13
CA HIS A 152 -12.14 11.83 2.56
C HIS A 152 -11.14 11.92 3.73
N LEU A 153 -10.86 10.80 4.41
CA LEU A 153 -9.87 10.71 5.48
C LEU A 153 -8.46 10.39 4.94
N ILE A 154 -8.30 10.27 3.62
CA ILE A 154 -7.00 10.10 2.98
C ILE A 154 -6.38 11.48 2.76
N GLN A 155 -5.24 11.74 3.41
CA GLN A 155 -4.50 12.99 3.32
C GLN A 155 -3.02 12.70 3.10
N ASN A 156 -2.37 13.41 2.19
CA ASN A 156 -0.92 13.29 1.94
C ASN A 156 -0.45 11.83 1.80
N ASP A 157 -1.18 11.06 0.99
CA ASP A 157 -1.00 9.63 0.73
C ASP A 157 -1.26 8.67 1.91
N ARG A 158 -1.79 9.16 3.03
CA ARG A 158 -2.05 8.39 4.24
C ARG A 158 -3.54 8.33 4.55
N TYR A 159 -4.02 7.18 5.02
CA TYR A 159 -5.31 7.10 5.69
C TYR A 159 -5.18 7.57 7.14
N GLU A 160 -5.84 8.68 7.48
CA GLU A 160 -5.78 9.32 8.81
C GLU A 160 -7.03 9.00 9.67
N GLY A 161 -7.88 8.09 9.19
CA GLY A 161 -9.11 7.72 9.89
C GLY A 161 -8.91 6.70 11.02
N PRO A 162 -9.95 6.44 11.82
CA PRO A 162 -9.90 5.41 12.85
C PRO A 162 -9.74 4.02 12.21
N CYS A 163 -9.06 3.13 12.93
CA CYS A 163 -8.86 1.71 12.56
C CYS A 163 -10.01 0.80 13.03
N GLU A 164 -11.17 1.40 13.31
CA GLU A 164 -12.42 0.74 13.72
C GLU A 164 -13.16 0.07 12.58
#